data_AF-A0A380DW76-F1
#
_entry.id   AF-A0A380DW76-F1
#
_cell.length_a   1.000
_cell.length_b   1.000
_cell.length_c   1.000
_cell.angle_alpha   90.00
_cell.angle_beta   90.00
_cell.angle_gamma   90.00
#
_symmetry.space_group_name_H-M   'P 1'
#
loop_
_entity.id
_entity.type
_entity.pdbx_description
1 polymer ?
#
loop_
_entity_poly.entity_id
_entity_poly.type
_entity_poly.pdbx_seq_one_letter_code
_entity_poly.pdbx_strand_id
1 'polypeptide(L)'
;MDFKVFKDTVENDGEIKAIVAKGAAEQYTRKDMDALTEFVNIYGAKGLAWVKVVEDGLTGPIGRFFETENVETLLTLTGAEAGDLVMFVADKPNVVAQSLGALRVKLAKELGLIDETKLNFLWVTDWPLLEYDEDAKRYVAAHHPFTSPKEADIAKLGTAPEEAEANAYDIVFKWL
;
A
#
# COMPACT_ATOMS: atom_id res chain seq x y z
N MET A 1 12.26 -11.71 -12.35
CA MET A 1 12.69 -10.29 -12.46
C MET A 1 14.04 -10.10 -11.78
N ASP A 2 15.02 -9.55 -12.48
CA ASP A 2 16.34 -9.20 -11.91
C ASP A 2 16.40 -7.71 -11.54
N PHE A 3 15.62 -7.31 -10.54
CA PHE A 3 15.65 -5.97 -9.98
C PHE A 3 16.02 -6.04 -8.50
N LYS A 4 17.26 -5.67 -8.19
CA LYS A 4 17.87 -5.85 -6.86
C LYS A 4 17.00 -5.34 -5.71
N VAL A 5 16.40 -4.16 -5.83
CA VAL A 5 15.56 -3.58 -4.76
C VAL A 5 14.38 -4.49 -4.41
N PHE A 6 13.71 -5.06 -5.41
CA PHE A 6 12.58 -5.97 -5.17
C PHE A 6 13.06 -7.30 -4.61
N LYS A 7 14.16 -7.84 -5.15
CA LYS A 7 14.75 -9.09 -4.65
C LYS A 7 15.16 -8.97 -3.18
N ASP A 8 15.92 -7.92 -2.85
CA ASP A 8 16.35 -7.63 -1.47
C ASP A 8 15.13 -7.46 -0.54
N THR A 9 14.04 -6.85 -1.02
CA THR A 9 12.81 -6.69 -0.20
C THR A 9 12.19 -8.04 0.14
N VAL A 10 12.05 -8.94 -0.85
CA VAL A 10 11.50 -10.29 -0.63
C VAL A 10 12.40 -11.13 0.27
N GLU A 11 13.73 -11.05 0.08
CA GLU A 11 14.70 -11.77 0.92
C GLU A 11 14.68 -11.31 2.40
N ASN A 12 14.20 -10.10 2.66
CA ASN A 12 14.08 -9.53 4.02
C ASN A 12 12.64 -9.53 4.54
N ASP A 13 11.76 -10.40 4.02
CA ASP A 13 10.37 -10.56 4.46
C ASP A 13 9.54 -9.26 4.37
N GLY A 14 9.87 -8.42 3.39
CA GLY A 14 9.13 -7.20 3.06
C GLY A 14 8.00 -7.44 2.07
N GLU A 15 7.28 -6.36 1.76
CA GLU A 15 6.20 -6.35 0.77
C GLU A 15 6.54 -5.45 -0.41
N ILE A 16 6.03 -5.83 -1.59
CA ILE A 16 6.04 -5.01 -2.79
C ILE A 16 4.59 -4.82 -3.22
N LYS A 17 4.09 -3.58 -3.16
CA LYS A 17 2.74 -3.25 -3.59
C LYS A 17 2.77 -2.13 -4.63
N ALA A 18 1.73 -2.10 -5.45
CA ALA A 18 1.59 -1.15 -6.54
C ALA A 18 0.26 -0.39 -6.45
N ILE A 19 0.27 0.85 -6.93
CA ILE A 19 -0.94 1.62 -7.24
C ILE A 19 -0.90 2.09 -8.70
N VAL A 20 -2.08 2.24 -9.30
CA VAL A 20 -2.22 2.67 -10.70
C VAL A 20 -2.92 4.03 -10.74
N ALA A 21 -2.29 5.02 -11.38
CA ALA A 21 -2.91 6.27 -11.75
C ALA A 21 -3.38 6.19 -13.21
N LYS A 22 -4.71 6.04 -13.38
CA LYS A 22 -5.35 5.81 -14.67
C LYS A 22 -5.22 7.02 -15.60
N GLY A 23 -4.79 6.80 -16.85
CA GLY A 23 -4.63 7.85 -17.86
C GLY A 23 -3.65 8.98 -17.48
N ALA A 24 -2.79 8.75 -16.49
CA ALA A 24 -1.93 9.78 -15.91
C ALA A 24 -0.49 9.76 -16.45
N ALA A 25 -0.14 8.80 -17.33
CA ALA A 25 1.24 8.63 -17.80
C ALA A 25 1.81 9.91 -18.43
N GLU A 26 1.04 10.63 -19.24
CA GLU A 26 1.52 11.87 -19.88
C GLU A 26 1.51 13.09 -18.96
N GLN A 27 0.73 13.05 -17.88
CA GLN A 27 0.58 14.16 -16.93
C GLN A 27 1.77 14.30 -15.98
N TYR A 28 2.46 13.19 -15.69
CA TYR A 28 3.60 13.17 -14.78
C TYR A 28 4.93 13.14 -15.54
N THR A 29 5.73 14.20 -15.40
CA THR A 29 7.10 14.24 -15.91
C THR A 29 8.06 13.50 -14.96
N ARG A 30 9.31 13.30 -15.39
CA ARG A 30 10.31 12.70 -14.50
C ARG A 30 10.56 13.54 -13.24
N LYS A 31 10.53 14.87 -13.37
CA LYS A 31 10.66 15.78 -12.23
C LYS A 31 9.49 15.60 -11.24
N ASP A 32 8.29 15.40 -11.75
CA ASP A 32 7.12 15.15 -10.88
C ASP A 32 7.27 13.80 -10.17
N MET A 33 7.78 12.77 -10.85
CA MET A 33 8.09 11.48 -10.22
C MET A 33 9.17 11.59 -9.14
N ASP A 34 10.18 12.43 -9.33
CA ASP A 34 11.19 12.71 -8.29
C ASP A 34 10.53 13.39 -7.07
N ALA A 35 9.61 14.34 -7.29
CA ALA A 35 8.85 14.97 -6.22
C ALA A 35 7.89 13.99 -5.50
N LEU A 36 7.26 13.06 -6.22
CA LEU A 36 6.46 11.98 -5.62
C LEU A 36 7.34 11.01 -4.81
N THR A 37 8.58 10.78 -5.25
CA THR A 37 9.57 10.00 -4.51
C THR A 37 9.91 10.69 -3.20
N GLU A 38 10.23 11.99 -3.22
CA GLU A 38 10.47 12.78 -2.01
C GLU A 38 9.25 12.77 -1.07
N PHE A 39 8.04 12.83 -1.62
CA PHE A 39 6.81 12.76 -0.84
C PHE A 39 6.66 11.43 -0.09
N VAL A 40 6.84 10.28 -0.76
CA VAL A 40 6.71 8.97 -0.09
C VAL A 40 7.81 8.71 0.93
N ASN A 41 8.98 9.33 0.77
CA ASN A 41 10.09 9.23 1.73
C ASN A 41 9.71 9.78 3.12
N ILE A 42 8.79 10.74 3.20
CA ILE A 42 8.27 11.28 4.48
C ILE A 42 7.58 10.17 5.30
N TYR A 43 7.04 9.16 4.61
CA TYR A 43 6.37 8.00 5.21
C TYR A 43 7.32 6.80 5.39
N GLY A 44 8.63 7.01 5.23
CA GLY A 44 9.66 6.00 5.48
C GLY A 44 10.06 5.15 4.27
N ALA A 45 9.38 5.28 3.12
CA ALA A 45 9.80 4.57 1.92
C ALA A 45 11.19 5.02 1.48
N LYS A 46 12.02 4.09 0.99
CA LYS A 46 13.36 4.40 0.48
C LYS A 46 13.36 4.90 -0.96
N GLY A 47 12.24 4.75 -1.66
CA GLY A 47 12.05 5.23 -3.02
C GLY A 47 10.70 4.85 -3.60
N LEU A 48 10.43 5.38 -4.79
CA LEU A 48 9.22 5.11 -5.57
C LEU A 48 9.64 4.58 -6.93
N ALA A 49 9.48 3.27 -7.16
CA ALA A 49 9.72 2.71 -8.47
C ALA A 49 8.48 2.91 -9.35
N TRP A 50 8.63 3.11 -10.66
CA TRP A 50 7.48 3.37 -11.53
C TRP A 50 7.72 2.97 -12.97
N VAL A 51 6.61 2.69 -13.67
CA VAL A 51 6.55 2.49 -15.11
C VAL A 51 5.35 3.23 -15.68
N LYS A 52 5.49 3.69 -16.91
CA LYS A 52 4.37 4.13 -17.75
C LYS A 52 4.04 3.00 -18.72
N VAL A 53 2.76 2.64 -18.79
CA VAL A 53 2.27 1.65 -19.74
C VAL A 53 2.08 2.32 -21.09
N VAL A 54 2.64 1.72 -22.12
CA VAL A 54 2.50 2.12 -23.53
C VAL A 54 1.91 0.95 -24.31
N GLU A 55 1.43 1.18 -25.53
CA GLU A 55 0.81 0.15 -26.39
C GLU A 55 1.65 -1.15 -26.46
N ASP A 56 2.98 -1.00 -26.61
CA ASP A 56 3.90 -2.12 -26.81
C ASP A 56 4.74 -2.45 -25.55
N GLY A 57 4.24 -2.15 -24.34
CA GLY A 57 4.85 -2.58 -23.08
C GLY A 57 5.05 -1.47 -22.05
N LEU A 58 6.25 -1.41 -21.45
CA LEU A 58 6.53 -0.54 -20.30
C LEU A 58 7.71 0.39 -20.59
N THR A 59 7.56 1.66 -20.21
CA THR A 59 8.66 2.64 -20.20
C THR A 59 8.88 3.17 -18.78
N GLY A 60 10.06 3.74 -18.50
CA GLY A 60 10.40 4.28 -17.19
C GLY A 60 11.59 3.56 -16.54
N PRO A 61 12.02 3.99 -15.33
CA PRO A 61 13.28 3.59 -14.72
C PRO A 61 13.42 2.09 -14.51
N ILE A 62 12.31 1.40 -14.22
CA ILE A 62 12.32 -0.05 -13.99
C ILE A 62 11.76 -0.87 -15.16
N GLY A 63 11.26 -0.24 -16.23
CA GLY A 63 10.57 -0.95 -17.33
C GLY A 63 11.43 -2.03 -17.98
N ARG A 64 12.73 -1.76 -18.14
CA ARG A 64 13.70 -2.71 -18.72
C ARG A 64 13.92 -4.00 -17.91
N PHE A 65 13.55 -4.02 -16.63
CA PHE A 65 13.71 -5.19 -15.77
C PHE A 65 12.51 -6.14 -15.83
N PHE A 66 11.42 -5.73 -16.49
CA PHE A 66 10.29 -6.61 -16.78
C PHE A 66 10.55 -7.34 -18.09
N GLU A 67 10.71 -8.65 -18.00
CA GLU A 67 10.63 -9.55 -19.16
C GLU A 67 9.16 -9.67 -19.62
N THR A 68 8.91 -10.10 -20.86
CA THR A 68 7.56 -10.14 -21.46
C THR A 68 6.51 -10.81 -20.57
N GLU A 69 6.81 -11.98 -20.00
CA GLU A 69 5.89 -12.69 -19.09
C GLU A 69 5.56 -11.88 -17.82
N ASN A 70 6.54 -11.14 -17.29
CA ASN A 70 6.35 -10.29 -16.12
C ASN A 70 5.54 -9.02 -16.48
N VAL A 71 5.62 -8.52 -17.71
CA VAL A 71 4.78 -7.42 -18.19
C VAL A 71 3.32 -7.86 -18.21
N GLU A 72 3.00 -8.98 -18.87
CA GLU A 72 1.63 -9.50 -18.95
C GLU A 72 1.04 -9.78 -17.57
N THR A 73 1.84 -10.37 -16.68
CA THR A 73 1.45 -10.62 -15.28
C THR A 73 1.15 -9.31 -14.55
N LEU A 74 2.01 -8.29 -14.69
CA LEU A 74 1.78 -6.98 -14.07
C LEU A 74 0.47 -6.37 -14.55
N LEU A 75 0.25 -6.33 -15.86
CA LEU A 75 -0.95 -5.73 -16.44
C LEU A 75 -2.22 -6.48 -15.99
N THR A 76 -2.15 -7.81 -15.90
CA THR A 76 -3.26 -8.64 -15.41
C THR A 76 -3.59 -8.36 -13.95
N LEU A 77 -2.57 -8.31 -13.07
CA LEU A 77 -2.77 -8.09 -11.64
C LEU A 77 -3.24 -6.67 -11.32
N THR A 78 -2.75 -5.69 -12.07
CA THR A 78 -3.03 -4.27 -11.81
C THR A 78 -4.22 -3.74 -12.61
N GLY A 79 -4.64 -4.46 -13.66
CA GLY A 79 -5.60 -3.99 -14.65
C GLY A 79 -5.14 -2.73 -15.38
N ALA A 80 -3.84 -2.46 -15.44
CA ALA A 80 -3.29 -1.27 -16.09
C ALA A 80 -3.35 -1.39 -17.62
N GLU A 81 -3.60 -0.27 -18.29
CA GLU A 81 -3.74 -0.16 -19.75
C GLU A 81 -2.79 0.93 -20.29
N ALA A 82 -2.62 0.99 -21.61
CA ALA A 82 -1.79 2.02 -22.24
C ALA A 82 -2.24 3.43 -21.83
N GLY A 83 -1.29 4.27 -21.43
CA GLY A 83 -1.55 5.59 -20.86
C GLY A 83 -1.62 5.63 -19.33
N ASP A 84 -1.54 4.48 -18.65
CA ASP A 84 -1.52 4.43 -17.18
C ASP A 84 -0.09 4.58 -16.60
N LEU A 85 -0.05 5.10 -15.37
CA LEU A 85 1.17 5.17 -14.56
C LEU A 85 1.06 4.17 -13.40
N VAL A 86 1.97 3.20 -13.35
CA VAL A 86 2.06 2.22 -12.26
C VAL A 86 3.24 2.58 -11.35
N MET A 87 2.98 2.70 -10.06
CA MET A 87 3.95 3.09 -9.04
C MET A 87 4.05 2.03 -7.95
N PHE A 88 5.25 1.78 -7.47
CA PHE A 88 5.56 0.69 -6.53
C PHE A 88 6.34 1.21 -5.34
N VAL A 89 6.02 0.69 -4.17
CA VAL A 89 6.85 0.78 -2.97
C VAL A 89 7.21 -0.64 -2.55
N ALA A 90 8.50 -0.84 -2.25
CA ALA A 90 9.09 -2.09 -1.82
C ALA A 90 9.80 -1.86 -0.49
N ASP A 91 9.17 -2.23 0.62
CA ASP A 91 9.68 -2.03 1.98
C ASP A 91 8.93 -2.93 2.99
N LYS A 92 9.05 -2.69 4.30
CA LYS A 92 8.26 -3.38 5.31
C LYS A 92 6.74 -3.10 5.15
N PRO A 93 5.85 -4.03 5.53
CA PRO A 93 4.41 -3.91 5.32
C PRO A 93 3.79 -2.57 5.75
N ASN A 94 4.17 -2.08 6.93
CA ASN A 94 3.67 -0.82 7.47
C ASN A 94 4.10 0.40 6.64
N VAL A 95 5.37 0.46 6.22
CA VAL A 95 5.90 1.53 5.36
C VAL A 95 5.20 1.52 4.00
N VAL A 96 5.06 0.34 3.39
CA VAL A 96 4.37 0.18 2.11
C VAL A 96 2.93 0.70 2.20
N ALA A 97 2.17 0.27 3.21
CA ALA A 97 0.79 0.68 3.41
C ALA A 97 0.63 2.18 3.64
N GLN A 98 1.49 2.77 4.49
CA GLN A 98 1.46 4.21 4.79
C GLN A 98 1.84 5.06 3.58
N SER A 99 2.95 4.73 2.90
CA SER A 99 3.43 5.48 1.73
C SER A 99 2.44 5.42 0.57
N LEU A 100 1.94 4.24 0.21
CA LEU A 100 0.99 4.10 -0.90
C LEU A 100 -0.39 4.65 -0.54
N GLY A 101 -0.84 4.50 0.71
CA GLY A 101 -2.08 5.11 1.18
C GLY A 101 -2.07 6.63 1.08
N ALA A 102 -0.99 7.26 1.53
CA ALA A 102 -0.81 8.71 1.41
C ALA A 102 -0.67 9.17 -0.05
N LEU A 103 0.11 8.43 -0.85
CA LEU A 103 0.29 8.74 -2.27
C LEU A 103 -1.03 8.64 -3.03
N ARG A 104 -1.85 7.62 -2.77
CA ARG A 104 -3.20 7.48 -3.35
C ARG A 104 -4.05 8.73 -3.13
N VAL A 105 -4.10 9.24 -1.90
CA VAL A 105 -4.88 10.44 -1.55
C VAL A 105 -4.32 11.69 -2.23
N LYS A 106 -2.99 11.83 -2.29
CA LYS A 106 -2.34 12.96 -2.99
C LYS A 106 -2.70 12.96 -4.48
N LEU A 107 -2.54 11.82 -5.16
CA LEU A 107 -2.86 11.67 -6.57
C LEU A 107 -4.35 11.91 -6.84
N ALA A 108 -5.24 11.40 -5.98
CA ALA A 108 -6.68 11.61 -6.13
C ALA A 108 -7.05 13.11 -6.10
N LYS A 109 -6.38 13.91 -5.27
CA LYS A 109 -6.56 15.37 -5.22
C LYS A 109 -5.99 16.06 -6.46
N GLU A 110 -4.76 15.73 -6.86
CA GLU A 110 -4.09 16.34 -8.02
C GLU A 110 -4.82 16.06 -9.33
N LEU A 111 -5.34 14.84 -9.48
CA LEU A 111 -6.06 14.38 -10.67
C LEU A 111 -7.57 14.69 -10.61
N GLY A 112 -8.06 15.31 -9.54
CA GLY A 112 -9.47 15.66 -9.39
C GLY A 112 -10.42 14.46 -9.35
N LEU A 113 -9.97 13.32 -8.82
CA LEU A 113 -10.73 12.07 -8.78
C LEU A 113 -11.76 12.00 -7.63
N ILE A 114 -11.68 12.94 -6.70
CA ILE A 114 -12.55 12.98 -5.51
C ILE A 114 -13.85 13.69 -5.86
N ASP A 115 -14.96 12.95 -5.84
CA ASP A 115 -16.31 13.49 -5.97
C ASP A 115 -16.78 14.05 -4.61
N GLU A 116 -16.65 15.36 -4.43
CA GLU A 116 -17.01 16.06 -3.18
C GLU A 116 -18.51 16.06 -2.86
N THR A 117 -19.36 15.64 -3.82
CA THR A 117 -20.81 15.54 -3.60
C THR A 117 -21.22 14.22 -2.95
N LYS A 118 -20.35 13.21 -3.01
CA LYS A 118 -20.63 11.87 -2.47
C LYS A 118 -20.27 11.77 -1.00
N LEU A 119 -21.12 11.04 -0.27
CA LEU A 119 -20.90 10.65 1.11
C LEU A 119 -20.57 9.16 1.13
N ASN A 120 -19.29 8.84 1.33
CA ASN A 120 -18.83 7.46 1.44
C ASN A 120 -18.58 7.15 2.91
N PHE A 121 -19.36 6.19 3.44
CA PHE A 121 -19.21 5.65 4.77
C PHE A 121 -18.71 4.22 4.66
N LEU A 122 -17.77 3.86 5.53
CA LEU A 122 -17.33 2.48 5.69
C LEU A 122 -17.17 2.15 7.17
N TRP A 123 -17.41 0.89 7.51
CA TRP A 123 -17.05 0.34 8.80
C TRP A 123 -15.72 -0.39 8.65
N VAL A 124 -14.77 -0.10 9.53
CA VAL A 124 -13.60 -0.93 9.73
C VAL A 124 -13.87 -1.76 10.97
N THR A 125 -13.94 -3.08 10.78
CA THR A 125 -14.07 -4.07 11.84
C THR A 125 -12.83 -4.93 11.87
N ASP A 126 -12.80 -5.91 12.78
CA ASP A 126 -11.78 -6.98 12.77
C ASP A 126 -10.38 -6.42 13.07
N TRP A 127 -10.33 -5.42 13.94
CA TRP A 127 -9.09 -4.88 14.45
C TRP A 127 -8.32 -5.93 15.25
N PRO A 128 -6.98 -5.96 15.20
CA PRO A 128 -6.20 -6.73 16.16
C PRO A 128 -6.53 -6.31 17.59
N LEU A 129 -6.69 -7.28 18.50
CA LEU A 129 -6.88 -6.97 19.92
C LEU A 129 -5.59 -6.44 20.56
N LEU A 130 -4.47 -7.01 20.13
CA LEU A 130 -3.15 -6.77 20.67
C LEU A 130 -2.19 -6.41 19.54
N GLU A 131 -1.20 -5.58 19.84
CA GLU A 131 -0.06 -5.31 18.96
C GLU A 131 1.24 -5.65 19.70
N TYR A 132 2.23 -6.12 18.97
CA TYR A 132 3.53 -6.43 19.56
C TYR A 132 4.36 -5.15 19.66
N ASP A 133 4.73 -4.79 20.88
CA ASP A 133 5.64 -3.68 21.15
C ASP A 133 7.08 -4.22 21.18
N GLU A 134 7.87 -3.84 20.17
CA GLU A 134 9.27 -4.26 20.00
C GLU A 134 10.19 -3.75 21.13
N ASP A 135 9.92 -2.55 21.66
CA ASP A 135 10.73 -1.94 22.72
C ASP A 135 10.43 -2.59 24.08
N ALA A 136 9.15 -2.79 24.39
CA ALA A 136 8.69 -3.46 25.59
C ALA A 136 8.80 -4.99 25.52
N LYS A 137 9.06 -5.54 24.32
CA LYS A 137 9.17 -6.97 24.02
C LYS A 137 7.98 -7.79 24.51
N ARG A 138 6.77 -7.25 24.31
CA ARG A 138 5.52 -7.89 24.74
C ARG A 138 4.33 -7.36 23.95
N TYR A 139 3.26 -8.13 23.94
CA TYR A 139 1.98 -7.65 23.45
C TYR A 139 1.40 -6.57 24.37
N VAL A 140 0.89 -5.52 23.75
CA VAL A 140 0.15 -4.42 24.38
C VAL A 140 -1.23 -4.31 23.72
N ALA A 141 -2.18 -3.63 24.37
CA ALA A 141 -3.50 -3.42 23.79
C ALA A 141 -3.38 -2.51 22.57
N ALA A 142 -3.89 -2.96 21.42
CA ALA A 142 -3.81 -2.18 20.17
C ALA A 142 -4.70 -0.92 20.20
N HIS A 143 -5.74 -0.90 21.03
CA HIS A 143 -6.66 0.24 21.17
C HIS A 143 -6.81 0.67 22.63
N HIS A 144 -7.74 0.06 23.38
CA HIS A 144 -7.93 0.31 24.81
C HIS A 144 -7.80 -1.01 25.58
N PRO A 145 -7.18 -1.03 26.77
CA PRO A 145 -7.04 -2.26 27.58
C PRO A 145 -8.34 -2.97 27.99
N PHE A 146 -9.51 -2.39 27.73
CA PHE A 146 -10.83 -2.94 28.07
C PHE A 146 -11.63 -3.35 26.84
N THR A 147 -11.05 -3.28 25.64
CA THR A 147 -11.68 -3.77 24.42
C THR A 147 -11.90 -5.27 24.54
N SER A 148 -13.14 -5.72 24.36
CA SER A 148 -13.44 -7.15 24.39
C SER A 148 -12.82 -7.84 23.17
N PRO A 149 -12.28 -9.06 23.30
CA PRO A 149 -12.05 -9.93 22.15
C PRO A 149 -13.39 -10.26 21.46
N LYS A 150 -13.34 -10.67 20.19
CA LYS A 150 -14.44 -11.41 19.57
C LYS A 150 -14.65 -12.73 20.30
N GLU A 151 -15.91 -13.15 20.42
CA GLU A 151 -16.25 -14.37 21.16
C GLU A 151 -15.55 -15.62 20.61
N ALA A 152 -15.46 -15.73 19.28
CA ALA A 152 -14.76 -16.82 18.59
C ALA A 152 -13.26 -16.88 18.90
N ASP A 153 -12.66 -15.76 19.32
CA ASP A 153 -11.22 -15.61 19.51
C ASP A 153 -10.79 -15.65 20.98
N ILE A 154 -11.73 -15.82 21.92
CA ILE A 154 -11.43 -15.90 23.36
C ILE A 154 -10.40 -17.01 23.65
N ALA A 155 -10.52 -18.16 22.98
CA ALA A 155 -9.59 -19.28 23.16
C ALA A 155 -8.16 -18.94 22.71
N LYS A 156 -8.01 -18.05 21.71
CA LYS A 156 -6.70 -17.65 21.17
C LYS A 156 -5.87 -16.85 22.16
N LEU A 157 -6.49 -16.16 23.13
CA LEU A 157 -5.77 -15.34 24.11
C LEU A 157 -4.72 -16.12 24.92
N GLY A 158 -4.94 -17.42 25.12
CA GLY A 158 -3.99 -18.29 25.82
C GLY A 158 -2.99 -19.01 24.91
N THR A 159 -3.21 -19.05 23.60
CA THR A 159 -2.43 -19.89 22.66
C THR A 159 -1.74 -19.11 21.53
N ALA A 160 -2.43 -18.14 20.94
CA ALA A 160 -1.99 -17.30 19.82
C ALA A 160 -2.61 -15.89 19.96
N PRO A 161 -2.23 -15.13 21.01
CA PRO A 161 -2.85 -13.84 21.32
C PRO A 161 -2.73 -12.79 20.20
N GLU A 162 -1.74 -12.91 19.32
CA GLU A 162 -1.55 -12.09 18.12
C GLU A 162 -2.60 -12.28 17.03
N GLU A 163 -3.27 -13.43 17.02
CA GLU A 163 -4.34 -13.74 16.06
C GLU A 163 -5.74 -13.41 16.61
N ALA A 164 -5.82 -12.85 17.82
CA ALA A 164 -7.09 -12.50 18.45
C ALA A 164 -7.58 -11.14 17.94
N GLU A 165 -8.80 -11.12 17.41
CA GLU A 165 -9.45 -9.91 16.95
C GLU A 165 -10.27 -9.25 18.06
N ALA A 166 -10.28 -7.92 18.06
CA ALA A 166 -11.12 -7.11 18.90
C ALA A 166 -12.57 -7.10 18.41
N ASN A 167 -13.51 -7.13 19.35
CA ASN A 167 -14.89 -6.73 19.11
C ASN A 167 -15.00 -5.20 19.14
N ALA A 168 -14.29 -4.56 18.21
CA ALA A 168 -14.23 -3.11 18.04
C ALA A 168 -14.53 -2.76 16.59
N TYR A 169 -14.98 -1.53 16.39
CA TYR A 169 -15.31 -1.02 15.07
C TYR A 169 -15.12 0.49 15.02
N ASP A 170 -14.72 0.97 13.86
CA ASP A 170 -14.67 2.39 13.53
C ASP A 170 -15.59 2.69 12.35
N ILE A 171 -16.27 3.85 12.41
CA ILE A 171 -16.95 4.41 11.25
C ILE A 171 -16.06 5.49 10.64
N VAL A 172 -15.77 5.35 9.34
CA VAL A 172 -14.99 6.34 8.61
C VAL A 172 -15.89 7.06 7.62
N PHE A 173 -15.78 8.38 7.61
CA PHE A 173 -16.49 9.28 6.71
C PHE A 173 -15.49 10.05 5.84
N LYS A 174 -15.75 10.12 4.53
CA LYS A 174 -14.87 10.75 3.52
C LYS A 174 -13.46 10.15 3.47
N TRP A 175 -13.37 8.82 3.35
CA TRP A 175 -12.13 8.15 2.96
C TRP A 175 -12.03 8.05 1.44
N LEU A 176 -11.77 9.17 0.76
CA LEU A 176 -11.46 9.21 -0.67
C LEU A 176 -10.14 9.93 -0.89
#